data_AF-A0A067SJN2-F1
#
_entry.id   AF-A0A067SJN2-F1
#
_cell.length_a   1.000
_cell.length_b   1.000
_cell.length_c   1.000
_cell.angle_alpha   90.00
_cell.angle_beta   90.00
_cell.angle_gamma   90.00
#
_symmetry.space_group_name_H-M   'P 1'
#
loop_
_entity.id
_entity.type
_entity.pdbx_description
1 polymer ?
#
loop_
_entity_poly.entity_id
_entity_poly.type
_entity_poly.pdbx_seq_one_letter_code
_entity_poly.pdbx_strand_id
1 'polypeptide(L)'
;MSALIVTQNQVKLGTSFALPTLHPVNAWDAPSVPRAPHSSGAVSVASTNGVERRTVDRAEPCFITNDSSYVHEQVYWVNAVLGKEEKDQQLRRNIELFLFVQGIVCPIFTLNHPSNLTNLDPRLHSAMDKFAMFAVTCSQATLDALAEIIQKENKVARERAEEGTPYIRNLKILSVSESAEYEVVVLQPKHFLPNKSCLTRYPTLEGKPKLYQVDSNGVLRLSPLTEDSPRYPSFRFTPNRQRQRGDNLNPYLVILSAEIKFRQYRASRSFRANAPRLDAEYEALMTKTIDVADLLYWEPVTGANARRFFSEPGEGMEGDDYESQDSRDSEIGFMGEDIHTGGSTLKGRPDVDWRSLLSGGSER
;
A
#
# COMPACT_ATOMS: atom_id res chain seq x y z
N MET A 1 -7.15 -0.57 3.70
CA MET A 1 -7.46 -1.35 2.48
C MET A 1 -7.67 -0.43 1.29
N SER A 2 -7.11 -0.82 0.15
CA SER A 2 -6.93 -0.07 -1.08
C SER A 2 -7.89 -0.57 -2.15
N ALA A 3 -8.46 0.36 -2.91
CA ALA A 3 -9.30 0.12 -4.06
C ALA A 3 -8.84 1.03 -5.21
N LEU A 4 -9.12 0.64 -6.45
CA LEU A 4 -8.93 1.51 -7.60
C LEU A 4 -10.13 2.45 -7.70
N ILE A 5 -9.88 3.75 -7.58
CA ILE A 5 -10.87 4.80 -7.78
C ILE A 5 -10.67 5.37 -9.17
N VAL A 6 -11.72 5.28 -9.98
CA VAL A 6 -11.76 5.89 -11.30
C VAL A 6 -12.38 7.27 -11.17
N THR A 7 -11.59 8.29 -11.48
CA THR A 7 -12.05 9.65 -11.70
C THR A 7 -12.10 9.92 -13.19
N GLN A 8 -12.84 10.95 -13.62
CA GLN A 8 -13.08 11.24 -15.05
C GLN A 8 -11.82 11.21 -15.92
N ASN A 9 -10.63 11.51 -15.36
CA ASN A 9 -9.37 11.59 -16.10
C ASN A 9 -8.22 10.75 -15.52
N GLN A 10 -8.45 9.96 -14.46
CA GLN A 10 -7.35 9.25 -13.79
C GLN A 10 -7.83 8.09 -12.92
N VAL A 11 -7.08 6.98 -12.92
CA VAL A 11 -7.21 5.89 -11.95
C VAL A 11 -6.21 6.09 -10.83
N LYS A 12 -6.66 6.03 -9.57
CA LYS A 12 -5.80 6.14 -8.38
C LYS A 12 -6.07 5.02 -7.39
N LEU A 13 -5.10 4.72 -6.53
CA LEU A 13 -5.42 3.97 -5.32
C LEU A 13 -6.11 4.92 -4.33
N GLY A 14 -7.21 4.46 -3.76
CA GLY A 14 -7.82 5.07 -2.59
C GLY A 14 -8.22 3.99 -1.59
N THR A 15 -8.94 4.36 -0.53
CA THR A 15 -9.49 3.38 0.42
C THR A 15 -11.00 3.29 0.28
N SER A 16 -11.55 2.09 0.27
CA SER A 16 -13.00 1.86 0.25
C SER A 16 -13.64 1.79 1.65
N PHE A 17 -12.94 2.27 2.68
CA PHE A 17 -13.36 2.16 4.08
C PHE A 17 -13.43 3.55 4.70
N ALA A 18 -14.53 3.82 5.38
CA ALA A 18 -14.55 4.91 6.34
C ALA A 18 -13.58 4.58 7.47
N LEU A 19 -12.57 5.44 7.66
CA LEU A 19 -11.78 5.39 8.88
C LEU A 19 -12.73 5.59 10.07
N PRO A 20 -12.63 4.79 11.14
CA PRO A 20 -13.41 5.00 12.35
C PRO A 20 -13.25 6.43 12.82
N THR A 21 -14.37 7.03 13.23
CA THR A 21 -14.34 8.31 13.95
C THR A 21 -13.52 8.11 15.22
N LEU A 22 -12.52 8.98 15.46
CA LEU A 22 -11.86 8.93 16.76
C LEU A 22 -12.81 9.56 17.76
N HIS A 23 -13.28 8.76 18.71
CA HIS A 23 -14.12 9.25 19.78
C HIS A 23 -13.32 10.12 20.75
N PRO A 24 -13.97 11.10 21.41
CA PRO A 24 -13.28 11.93 22.38
C PRO A 24 -12.83 11.08 23.57
N VAL A 25 -11.65 11.41 24.11
CA VAL A 25 -11.13 10.79 25.34
C VAL A 25 -10.83 11.88 26.34
N ASN A 26 -11.75 12.08 27.29
CA ASN A 26 -11.69 13.15 28.28
C ASN A 26 -10.39 13.11 29.11
N ALA A 27 -9.90 11.90 29.42
CA ALA A 27 -8.67 11.73 30.19
C ALA A 27 -7.42 12.34 29.53
N TRP A 28 -7.45 12.55 28.21
CA TRP A 28 -6.31 13.01 27.40
C TRP A 28 -6.55 14.39 26.78
N ASP A 29 -7.69 15.02 27.07
CA ASP A 29 -8.20 16.19 26.35
C ASP A 29 -8.19 15.99 24.82
N ALA A 30 -8.45 14.75 24.38
CA ALA A 30 -8.46 14.39 22.97
C ALA A 30 -9.87 14.61 22.40
N PRO A 31 -10.07 15.58 21.49
CA PRO A 31 -11.39 15.85 20.92
C PRO A 31 -11.80 14.76 19.93
N SER A 32 -13.09 14.71 19.62
CA SER A 32 -13.59 13.83 18.57
C SER A 32 -13.02 14.22 17.20
N VAL A 33 -12.76 13.21 16.36
CA VAL A 33 -12.22 13.39 15.02
C VAL A 33 -13.19 12.72 14.02
N PRO A 34 -14.28 13.42 13.59
CA PRO A 34 -15.14 12.95 12.52
C PRO A 34 -14.36 12.81 11.20
N ARG A 35 -14.29 11.61 10.65
CA ARG A 35 -13.56 11.35 9.40
C ARG A 35 -14.45 11.69 8.19
N ALA A 36 -13.81 12.08 7.07
CA ALA A 36 -14.55 12.46 5.86
C ALA A 36 -15.41 11.26 5.36
N PRO A 37 -16.66 11.49 4.94
CA PRO A 37 -17.57 10.43 4.53
C PRO A 37 -17.31 9.99 3.08
N HIS A 38 -16.67 8.83 2.84
CA HIS A 38 -16.55 8.27 1.49
C HIS A 38 -16.71 6.73 1.44
N SER A 39 -17.52 6.32 0.46
CA SER A 39 -17.90 5.01 -0.10
C SER A 39 -18.14 3.79 0.80
N SER A 40 -19.27 3.14 0.54
CA SER A 40 -19.93 2.09 1.32
C SER A 40 -19.12 0.79 1.41
N GLY A 41 -18.90 0.33 2.65
CA GLY A 41 -18.94 -1.07 3.03
C GLY A 41 -17.75 -1.95 2.66
N ALA A 42 -16.83 -2.12 3.61
CA ALA A 42 -16.34 -3.44 3.99
C ALA A 42 -15.73 -3.37 5.40
N VAL A 43 -15.37 -4.51 5.99
CA VAL A 43 -14.79 -4.63 7.34
C VAL A 43 -13.26 -4.70 7.24
N SER A 44 -12.52 -3.90 8.02
CA SER A 44 -11.05 -4.03 8.12
C SER A 44 -10.67 -5.44 8.57
N VAL A 45 -10.01 -6.20 7.72
CA VAL A 45 -9.48 -7.54 8.02
C VAL A 45 -8.17 -7.39 8.80
N ALA A 46 -8.26 -6.79 9.98
CA ALA A 46 -7.17 -6.90 10.94
C ALA A 46 -7.32 -8.26 11.61
N SER A 47 -6.47 -9.20 11.22
CA SER A 47 -6.38 -10.56 11.76
C SER A 47 -7.57 -11.47 11.42
N THR A 48 -7.59 -12.03 10.22
CA THR A 48 -8.21 -13.36 10.02
C THR A 48 -7.19 -14.42 10.42
N ASN A 49 -7.53 -15.19 11.45
CA ASN A 49 -6.79 -16.32 12.03
C ASN A 49 -6.55 -17.48 11.04
N GLY A 50 -5.77 -17.23 10.00
CA GLY A 50 -5.11 -18.26 9.20
C GLY A 50 -3.63 -18.25 9.52
N VAL A 51 -3.00 -19.41 9.58
CA VAL A 51 -1.53 -19.52 9.57
C VAL A 51 -1.04 -19.08 8.18
N GLU A 52 -1.13 -17.80 7.87
CA GLU A 52 -0.52 -17.25 6.67
C GLU A 52 1.00 -17.37 6.82
N ARG A 53 1.64 -17.97 5.82
CA ARG A 53 3.09 -18.05 5.75
C ARG A 53 3.62 -16.62 5.67
N ARG A 54 4.26 -16.16 6.75
CA ARG A 54 4.94 -14.87 6.79
C ARG A 54 5.99 -14.82 5.69
N THR A 55 5.92 -13.80 4.85
CA THR A 55 6.90 -13.55 3.78
C THR A 55 8.08 -12.70 4.27
N VAL A 56 7.92 -12.00 5.39
CA VAL A 56 8.96 -11.24 6.08
C VAL A 56 9.33 -11.99 7.36
N ASP A 57 10.62 -12.12 7.63
CA ASP A 57 11.13 -12.80 8.83
C ASP A 57 10.65 -12.09 10.11
N ARG A 58 10.30 -12.86 11.13
CA ARG A 58 9.99 -12.33 12.48
C ARG A 58 11.20 -11.67 13.14
N ALA A 59 12.41 -12.05 12.74
CA ALA A 59 13.63 -11.41 13.23
C ALA A 59 13.86 -10.02 12.63
N GLU A 60 13.12 -9.62 11.59
CA GLU A 60 13.20 -8.28 11.06
C GLU A 60 12.61 -7.26 12.06
N PRO A 61 13.32 -6.17 12.37
CA PRO A 61 12.88 -5.24 13.38
C PRO A 61 11.64 -4.45 12.95
N CYS A 62 10.98 -3.83 13.91
CA CYS A 62 9.90 -2.87 13.67
C CYS A 62 10.42 -1.73 12.79
N PHE A 63 9.71 -1.46 11.69
CA PHE A 63 10.08 -0.48 10.68
C PHE A 63 10.38 0.91 11.25
N ILE A 64 9.56 1.36 12.22
CA ILE A 64 9.67 2.71 12.79
C ILE A 64 10.64 2.73 13.97
N THR A 65 10.46 1.84 14.94
CA THR A 65 11.18 1.89 16.22
C THR A 65 12.50 1.16 16.20
N ASN A 66 12.74 0.32 15.19
CA ASN A 66 13.87 -0.60 15.11
C ASN A 66 13.98 -1.56 16.32
N ASP A 67 12.88 -1.73 17.07
CA ASP A 67 12.76 -2.75 18.11
C ASP A 67 12.71 -4.14 17.46
N SER A 68 13.11 -5.20 18.17
CA SER A 68 13.02 -6.59 17.70
C SER A 68 12.10 -7.37 18.63
N SER A 69 10.97 -7.85 18.10
CA SER A 69 9.95 -8.52 18.92
C SER A 69 9.15 -9.55 18.12
N TYR A 70 8.88 -10.69 18.75
CA TYR A 70 8.05 -11.76 18.17
C TYR A 70 6.58 -11.36 18.00
N VAL A 71 6.13 -10.31 18.70
CA VAL A 71 4.74 -9.83 18.63
C VAL A 71 4.51 -8.83 17.52
N HIS A 72 5.53 -8.45 16.74
CA HIS A 72 5.32 -7.58 15.59
C HIS A 72 4.34 -8.19 14.59
N GLU A 73 3.59 -7.31 13.96
CA GLU A 73 2.65 -7.62 12.90
C GLU A 73 3.25 -7.23 11.54
N GLN A 74 2.94 -8.02 10.51
CA GLN A 74 3.28 -7.65 9.15
C GLN A 74 2.26 -6.63 8.66
N VAL A 75 2.76 -5.54 8.11
CA VAL A 75 1.96 -4.43 7.58
C VAL A 75 2.16 -4.33 6.09
N TYR A 76 1.04 -4.16 5.39
CA TYR A 76 0.96 -3.93 3.95
C TYR A 76 0.96 -2.42 3.69
N TRP A 77 1.89 -1.94 2.87
CA TRP A 77 1.90 -0.53 2.47
C TRP A 77 0.76 -0.22 1.49
N VAL A 78 0.55 -1.09 0.50
CA VAL A 78 -0.66 -1.16 -0.31
C VAL A 78 -1.40 -2.45 0.06
N ASN A 79 -2.60 -2.33 0.60
CA ASN A 79 -3.34 -3.46 1.18
C ASN A 79 -4.63 -3.70 0.40
N ALA A 80 -4.83 -4.82 -0.29
CA ALA A 80 -6.16 -5.14 -0.87
C ALA A 80 -7.02 -5.95 0.10
N VAL A 81 -8.31 -6.10 -0.23
CA VAL A 81 -9.21 -7.00 0.51
C VAL A 81 -8.66 -8.42 0.45
N LEU A 82 -8.32 -9.00 1.61
CA LEU A 82 -7.87 -10.40 1.75
C LEU A 82 -9.06 -11.37 1.79
N GLY A 83 -10.16 -11.02 1.13
CA GLY A 83 -11.33 -11.87 1.06
C GLY A 83 -11.06 -13.07 0.15
N LYS A 84 -11.72 -14.19 0.44
CA LYS A 84 -11.63 -15.40 -0.38
C LYS A 84 -12.57 -15.36 -1.59
N GLU A 85 -13.51 -14.41 -1.60
CA GLU A 85 -14.48 -14.26 -2.67
C GLU A 85 -13.79 -13.89 -3.99
N GLU A 86 -14.37 -14.34 -5.10
CA GLU A 86 -13.81 -14.12 -6.43
C GLU A 86 -13.62 -12.62 -6.76
N LYS A 87 -14.58 -11.79 -6.35
CA LYS A 87 -14.51 -10.33 -6.50
C LYS A 87 -13.29 -9.72 -5.80
N ASP A 88 -12.90 -10.24 -4.65
CA ASP A 88 -11.75 -9.74 -3.87
C ASP A 88 -10.44 -10.18 -4.54
N GLN A 89 -10.40 -11.41 -5.07
CA GLN A 89 -9.28 -11.90 -5.86
C GLN A 89 -9.10 -11.09 -7.16
N GLN A 90 -10.19 -10.74 -7.83
CA GLN A 90 -10.17 -9.90 -9.03
C GLN A 90 -9.69 -8.49 -8.71
N LEU A 91 -10.20 -7.86 -7.65
CA LEU A 91 -9.74 -6.56 -7.19
C LEU A 91 -8.23 -6.57 -6.89
N ARG A 92 -7.75 -7.61 -6.20
CA ARG A 92 -6.32 -7.81 -5.94
C ARG A 92 -5.51 -7.87 -7.24
N ARG A 93 -5.92 -8.70 -8.20
CA ARG A 93 -5.24 -8.82 -9.50
C ARG A 93 -5.22 -7.48 -10.25
N ASN A 94 -6.32 -6.73 -10.20
CA ASN A 94 -6.43 -5.42 -10.83
C ASN A 94 -5.46 -4.40 -10.20
N ILE A 95 -5.32 -4.41 -8.87
CA ILE A 95 -4.36 -3.55 -8.17
C ILE A 95 -2.92 -3.95 -8.52
N GLU A 96 -2.59 -5.25 -8.51
CA GLU A 96 -1.27 -5.77 -8.87
C GLU A 96 -0.90 -5.39 -10.31
N LEU A 97 -1.83 -5.59 -11.26
CA LEU A 97 -1.67 -5.23 -12.66
C LEU A 97 -1.54 -3.72 -12.85
N PHE A 98 -2.36 -2.92 -12.16
CA PHE A 98 -2.28 -1.46 -12.20
C PHE A 98 -0.89 -0.99 -11.77
N LEU A 99 -0.42 -1.43 -10.60
CA LEU A 99 0.91 -1.07 -10.10
C LEU A 99 2.03 -1.48 -11.07
N PHE A 100 1.90 -2.65 -11.70
CA PHE A 100 2.86 -3.15 -12.67
C PHE A 100 2.89 -2.32 -13.95
N VAL A 101 1.72 -2.03 -14.54
CA VAL A 101 1.60 -1.20 -15.76
C VAL A 101 2.13 0.21 -15.52
N GLN A 102 1.94 0.74 -14.31
CA GLN A 102 2.53 2.02 -13.91
C GLN A 102 4.06 1.97 -13.73
N GLY A 103 4.69 0.79 -13.78
CA GLY A 103 6.13 0.64 -13.53
C GLY A 103 6.52 0.83 -12.06
N ILE A 104 5.53 0.81 -11.16
CA ILE A 104 5.71 1.04 -9.72
C ILE A 104 6.26 -0.21 -9.05
N VAL A 105 5.97 -1.40 -9.59
CA VAL A 105 6.40 -2.70 -9.05
C VAL A 105 7.04 -3.57 -10.13
N CYS A 106 7.77 -4.60 -9.72
CA CYS A 106 8.42 -5.55 -10.64
C CYS A 106 7.41 -6.55 -11.24
N PRO A 107 7.75 -7.26 -12.35
CA PRO A 107 6.84 -8.20 -13.01
C PRO A 107 6.36 -9.38 -12.15
N ILE A 108 7.14 -9.77 -11.14
CA ILE A 108 6.81 -10.88 -10.23
C ILE A 108 6.08 -10.42 -8.96
N PHE A 109 5.73 -9.13 -8.89
CA PHE A 109 5.11 -8.56 -7.72
C PHE A 109 3.72 -9.16 -7.49
N THR A 110 3.44 -9.42 -6.22
CA THR A 110 2.09 -9.63 -5.70
C THR A 110 1.93 -8.76 -4.46
N LEU A 111 0.72 -8.52 -3.98
CA LEU A 111 0.53 -7.74 -2.74
C LEU A 111 1.19 -8.38 -1.51
N ASN A 112 1.48 -9.69 -1.55
CA ASN A 112 2.21 -10.40 -0.50
C ASN A 112 3.74 -10.36 -0.69
N HIS A 113 4.23 -9.69 -1.72
CA HIS A 113 5.67 -9.57 -2.00
C HIS A 113 6.37 -8.79 -0.87
N PRO A 114 7.58 -9.21 -0.43
CA PRO A 114 8.30 -8.54 0.66
C PRO A 114 8.51 -7.04 0.46
N SER A 115 8.64 -6.57 -0.78
CA SER A 115 8.77 -5.14 -1.10
C SER A 115 7.52 -4.29 -0.79
N ASN A 116 6.38 -4.91 -0.46
CA ASN A 116 5.16 -4.25 0.03
C ASN A 116 4.94 -4.44 1.54
N LEU A 117 5.84 -5.16 2.23
CA LEU A 117 5.63 -5.62 3.58
C LEU A 117 6.75 -5.19 4.52
N THR A 118 6.39 -4.86 5.76
CA THR A 118 7.33 -4.58 6.86
C THR A 118 6.76 -5.08 8.18
N ASN A 119 7.61 -5.32 9.16
CA ASN A 119 7.17 -5.56 10.53
C ASN A 119 6.90 -4.23 11.25
N LEU A 120 5.84 -4.18 12.06
CA LEU A 120 5.52 -3.01 12.88
C LEU A 120 4.99 -3.45 14.25
N ASP A 121 5.22 -2.62 15.28
CA ASP A 121 4.57 -2.80 16.57
C ASP A 121 3.03 -2.79 16.40
N PRO A 122 2.29 -3.71 17.03
CA PRO A 122 0.83 -3.80 16.84
C PRO A 122 0.07 -2.50 17.14
N ARG A 123 0.53 -1.71 18.11
CA ARG A 123 -0.11 -0.43 18.46
C ARG A 123 0.15 0.60 17.38
N LEU A 124 1.38 0.66 16.85
CA LEU A 124 1.72 1.53 15.72
C LEU A 124 0.98 1.10 14.46
N HIS A 125 0.85 -0.19 14.20
CA HIS A 125 0.07 -0.70 13.08
C HIS A 125 -1.38 -0.27 13.16
N SER A 126 -2.03 -0.49 14.30
CA SER A 126 -3.41 -0.05 14.52
C SER A 126 -3.54 1.48 14.41
N ALA A 127 -2.61 2.24 14.98
CA ALA A 127 -2.62 3.70 14.91
C ALA A 127 -2.45 4.23 13.48
N MET A 128 -1.64 3.56 12.65
CA MET A 128 -1.40 3.94 11.26
C MET A 128 -2.55 3.52 10.33
N ASP A 129 -2.88 2.22 10.31
CA ASP A 129 -3.76 1.64 9.28
C ASP A 129 -5.24 1.85 9.62
N LYS A 130 -5.65 1.55 10.86
CA LYS A 130 -7.06 1.68 11.27
C LYS A 130 -7.44 3.13 11.54
N PHE A 131 -6.56 3.89 12.17
CA PHE A 131 -6.93 5.19 12.72
C PHE A 131 -6.31 6.38 12.00
N ALA A 132 -5.34 6.18 11.10
CA ALA A 132 -4.59 7.24 10.44
C ALA A 132 -4.19 8.37 11.42
N MET A 133 -3.66 7.99 12.58
CA MET A 133 -3.14 8.92 13.59
C MET A 133 -1.79 9.51 13.16
N PHE A 134 -1.06 8.80 12.31
CA PHE A 134 0.16 9.23 11.66
C PHE A 134 0.28 8.58 10.28
N ALA A 135 1.23 9.05 9.48
CA ALA A 135 1.64 8.43 8.24
C ALA A 135 3.17 8.34 8.18
N VAL A 136 3.67 7.41 7.38
CA VAL A 136 5.09 7.30 7.02
C VAL A 136 5.22 7.70 5.57
N THR A 137 6.12 8.63 5.28
CA THR A 137 6.50 9.00 3.92
C THR A 137 8.02 8.96 3.75
N CYS A 138 8.52 9.23 2.55
CA CYS A 138 9.95 9.40 2.32
C CYS A 138 10.41 10.78 2.81
N SER A 139 11.69 10.92 3.17
CA SER A 139 12.29 12.20 3.54
C SER A 139 12.21 13.20 2.39
N GLN A 140 12.31 14.50 2.69
CA GLN A 140 12.26 15.56 1.68
C GLN A 140 13.27 15.31 0.55
N ALA A 141 14.54 15.05 0.89
CA ALA A 141 15.59 14.77 -0.09
C ALA A 141 15.30 13.51 -0.92
N THR A 142 14.72 12.47 -0.31
CA THR A 142 14.31 11.25 -1.03
C THR A 142 13.16 11.56 -2.00
N LEU A 143 12.15 12.32 -1.58
CA LEU A 143 11.04 12.72 -2.43
C LEU A 143 11.50 13.57 -3.63
N ASP A 144 12.45 14.49 -3.42
CA ASP A 144 13.03 15.29 -4.50
C ASP A 144 13.73 14.39 -5.54
N ALA A 145 14.59 13.48 -5.09
CA ALA A 145 15.27 12.53 -5.99
C ALA A 145 14.29 11.61 -6.74
N LEU A 146 13.24 11.14 -6.06
CA LEU A 146 12.21 10.31 -6.69
C LEU A 146 11.40 11.12 -7.71
N ALA A 147 11.07 12.37 -7.42
CA ALA A 147 10.34 13.24 -8.34
C ALA A 147 11.10 13.42 -9.66
N GLU A 148 12.41 13.65 -9.60
CA GLU A 148 13.26 13.77 -10.80
C GLU A 148 13.25 12.49 -11.64
N ILE A 149 13.39 11.32 -11.00
CA ILE A 149 13.33 10.02 -11.67
C ILE A 149 11.97 9.85 -12.37
N ILE A 150 10.87 10.08 -11.65
CA ILE A 150 9.52 9.90 -12.18
C ILE A 150 9.24 10.88 -13.32
N GLN A 151 9.65 12.15 -13.21
CA GLN A 151 9.44 13.14 -14.25
C GLN A 151 10.19 12.79 -15.54
N LYS A 152 11.45 12.36 -15.42
CA LYS A 152 12.24 11.88 -16.57
C LYS A 152 11.56 10.70 -17.24
N GLU A 153 11.08 9.75 -16.45
CA GLU A 153 10.42 8.56 -16.94
C GLU A 153 9.05 8.85 -17.57
N ASN A 154 8.29 9.77 -17.00
CA ASN A 154 7.02 10.26 -17.57
C ASN A 154 7.24 10.95 -18.92
N LYS A 155 8.37 11.65 -19.10
CA LYS A 155 8.74 12.23 -20.40
C LYS A 155 8.98 11.14 -21.44
N VAL A 156 9.78 10.12 -21.10
CA VAL A 156 10.02 8.97 -22.00
C VAL A 156 8.71 8.25 -22.32
N ALA A 157 7.87 8.00 -21.33
CA ALA A 157 6.58 7.37 -21.53
C ALA A 157 5.66 8.18 -22.44
N ARG A 158 5.71 9.53 -22.38
CA ARG A 158 4.98 10.40 -23.32
C ARG A 158 5.48 10.24 -24.75
N GLU A 159 6.79 10.33 -24.96
CA GLU A 159 7.41 10.20 -26.29
C GLU A 159 7.06 8.85 -26.92
N ARG A 160 7.18 7.75 -26.16
CA ARG A 160 6.78 6.41 -26.62
C ARG A 160 5.29 6.29 -26.94
N ALA A 161 4.45 6.96 -26.16
CA ALA A 161 3.01 6.94 -26.36
C ALA A 161 2.60 7.72 -27.63
N GLU A 162 3.28 8.83 -27.94
CA GLU A 162 3.14 9.58 -29.20
C GLU A 162 3.59 8.77 -30.42
N GLU A 163 4.62 7.94 -30.25
CA GLU A 163 5.07 6.94 -31.25
C GLU A 163 4.12 5.74 -31.40
N GLY A 164 3.08 5.62 -30.56
CA GLY A 164 2.21 4.45 -30.51
C GLY A 164 2.89 3.18 -30.00
N THR A 165 4.05 3.30 -29.37
CA THR A 165 4.83 2.16 -28.86
C THR A 165 4.40 1.81 -27.43
N PRO A 166 4.06 0.55 -27.12
CA PRO A 166 3.77 0.15 -25.75
C PRO A 166 5.01 0.32 -24.88
N TYR A 167 4.85 0.97 -23.73
CA TYR A 167 5.94 1.24 -22.80
C TYR A 167 5.45 1.12 -21.36
N ILE A 168 6.24 0.40 -20.55
CA ILE A 168 6.09 0.34 -19.10
C ILE A 168 7.24 1.12 -18.49
N ARG A 169 6.91 2.02 -17.56
CA ARG A 169 7.91 2.88 -16.91
C ARG A 169 8.94 2.05 -16.15
N ASN A 170 10.21 2.44 -16.22
CA ASN A 170 11.31 1.90 -15.45
C ASN A 170 11.73 2.89 -14.34
N LEU A 171 11.01 2.82 -13.21
CA LEU A 171 11.25 3.70 -12.06
C LEU A 171 12.46 3.30 -11.20
N LYS A 172 13.37 2.44 -11.69
CA LYS A 172 14.62 2.06 -11.00
C LYS A 172 14.43 1.60 -9.54
N ILE A 173 13.39 0.80 -9.29
CA ILE A 173 12.93 0.40 -7.95
C ILE A 173 14.08 -0.09 -7.05
N LEU A 174 15.01 -0.89 -7.59
CA LEU A 174 16.13 -1.45 -6.82
C LEU A 174 17.03 -0.35 -6.24
N SER A 175 17.51 0.58 -7.07
CA SER A 175 18.44 1.62 -6.60
C SER A 175 17.78 2.59 -5.63
N VAL A 176 16.50 2.91 -5.85
CA VAL A 176 15.80 3.84 -4.95
C VAL A 176 15.46 3.20 -3.60
N SER A 177 15.21 1.89 -3.57
CA SER A 177 14.92 1.17 -2.32
C SER A 177 16.15 1.06 -1.42
N GLU A 178 17.35 0.99 -1.99
CA GLU A 178 18.62 0.90 -1.24
C GLU A 178 19.00 2.23 -0.56
N SER A 179 18.58 3.38 -1.11
CA SER A 179 18.95 4.71 -0.63
C SER A 179 17.82 5.49 0.06
N ALA A 180 16.59 4.96 0.09
CA ALA A 180 15.43 5.67 0.60
C ALA A 180 15.55 5.94 2.11
N GLU A 181 15.24 7.17 2.50
CA GLU A 181 15.01 7.55 3.89
C GLU A 181 13.54 7.86 4.10
N TYR A 182 13.05 7.55 5.28
CA TYR A 182 11.65 7.67 5.67
C TYR A 182 11.48 8.61 6.85
N GLU A 183 10.29 9.20 6.95
CA GLU A 183 9.90 10.13 7.99
C GLU A 183 8.48 9.83 8.49
N VAL A 184 8.26 10.06 9.78
CA VAL A 184 6.95 9.91 10.44
C VAL A 184 6.30 11.29 10.54
N VAL A 185 5.09 11.41 10.00
CA VAL A 185 4.26 12.62 10.08
C VAL A 185 3.06 12.33 10.96
N VAL A 186 2.99 12.99 12.12
CA VAL A 186 1.89 12.84 13.08
C VAL A 186 0.69 13.67 12.62
N LEU A 187 -0.43 13.00 12.34
CA LEU A 187 -1.64 13.63 11.81
C LEU A 187 -2.66 13.95 12.90
N GLN A 188 -2.67 13.17 13.99
CA GLN A 188 -3.60 13.33 15.12
C GLN A 188 -2.80 13.32 16.43
N PRO A 189 -2.09 14.42 16.75
CA PRO A 189 -1.12 14.43 17.85
C PRO A 189 -1.70 14.09 19.22
N LYS A 190 -2.90 14.58 19.52
CA LYS A 190 -3.61 14.29 20.78
C LYS A 190 -4.01 12.82 20.94
N HIS A 191 -4.05 12.06 19.85
CA HIS A 191 -4.44 10.65 19.82
C HIS A 191 -3.25 9.69 19.63
N PHE A 192 -2.17 10.12 18.96
CA PHE A 192 -1.08 9.24 18.54
C PHE A 192 -0.17 8.74 19.67
N LEU A 193 0.04 9.52 20.74
CA LEU A 193 0.78 9.12 21.94
C LEU A 193 0.23 9.91 23.15
N PRO A 194 -0.92 9.49 23.71
CA PRO A 194 -1.60 10.27 24.74
C PRO A 194 -0.83 10.28 26.07
N ASN A 195 -1.17 11.20 26.96
CA ASN A 195 -0.63 11.27 28.33
C ASN A 195 0.90 11.35 28.43
N LYS A 196 1.55 12.08 27.52
CA LYS A 196 3.01 12.19 27.46
C LYS A 196 3.71 10.82 27.30
N SER A 197 3.01 9.84 26.73
CA SER A 197 3.62 8.57 26.37
C SER A 197 4.73 8.78 25.36
N CYS A 198 5.76 7.92 25.42
CA CYS A 198 6.90 8.01 24.52
C CYS A 198 6.85 6.90 23.47
N LEU A 199 7.24 7.23 22.24
CA LEU A 199 7.73 6.27 21.28
C LEU A 199 9.20 5.98 21.58
N THR A 200 9.54 4.72 21.82
CA THR A 200 10.94 4.31 21.99
C THR A 200 11.51 3.95 20.63
N ARG A 201 12.65 4.55 20.27
CA ARG A 201 13.44 4.18 19.09
C ARG A 201 14.76 3.57 19.54
N TYR A 202 15.02 2.38 19.05
CA TYR A 202 16.25 1.63 19.29
C TYR A 202 17.26 1.96 18.19
N PRO A 203 18.49 2.38 18.52
CA PRO A 203 19.50 2.61 17.51
C PRO A 203 19.92 1.30 16.82
N THR A 204 20.34 1.39 15.56
CA THR A 204 20.86 0.25 14.78
C THR A 204 22.25 -0.21 15.23
N LEU A 205 22.99 0.66 15.91
CA LEU A 205 24.31 0.40 16.48
C LEU A 205 24.24 0.54 18.00
N GLU A 206 25.29 0.09 18.69
CA GLU A 206 25.43 0.21 20.14
C GLU A 206 25.12 1.64 20.60
N GLY A 207 23.95 1.81 21.18
CA GLY A 207 23.44 3.10 21.59
C GLY A 207 22.26 2.92 22.53
N LYS A 208 22.03 3.94 23.36
CA LYS A 208 20.89 3.92 24.27
C LYS A 208 19.59 4.16 23.50
N PRO A 209 18.50 3.45 23.83
CA PRO A 209 17.18 3.76 23.29
C PRO A 209 16.84 5.22 23.52
N LYS A 210 16.25 5.86 22.50
CA LYS A 210 15.81 7.25 22.55
C LYS A 210 14.29 7.30 22.67
N LEU A 211 13.80 8.12 23.58
CA LEU A 211 12.37 8.31 23.82
C LEU A 211 11.90 9.55 23.08
N TYR A 212 10.79 9.46 22.36
CA TYR A 212 10.21 10.57 21.61
C TYR A 212 8.77 10.83 22.06
N GLN A 213 8.42 12.09 22.27
CA GLN A 213 7.09 12.55 22.67
C GLN A 213 6.54 13.53 21.63
N VAL A 214 5.23 13.62 21.53
CA VAL A 214 4.57 14.62 20.70
C VAL A 214 4.57 15.95 21.44
N ASP A 215 5.11 17.00 20.83
CA ASP A 215 5.12 18.36 21.39
C ASP A 215 3.76 19.07 21.23
N SER A 216 3.68 20.32 21.69
CA SER A 216 2.47 21.15 21.56
C SER A 216 2.09 21.50 20.12
N ASN A 217 3.05 21.44 19.20
CA ASN A 217 2.86 21.70 17.77
C ASN A 217 2.51 20.41 17.00
N GLY A 218 2.38 19.29 17.70
CA GLY A 218 2.07 18.00 17.11
C GLY A 218 3.24 17.32 16.42
N VAL A 219 4.47 17.76 16.68
CA VAL A 219 5.71 17.19 16.14
C VAL A 219 6.28 16.17 17.11
N LEU A 220 6.73 15.03 16.59
CA LEU A 220 7.38 14.00 17.40
C LEU A 220 8.84 14.42 17.66
N ARG A 221 9.20 14.70 18.92
CA ARG A 221 10.52 15.20 19.33
C ARG A 221 11.14 14.37 20.44
N LEU A 222 12.46 14.42 20.56
CA LEU A 222 13.21 13.73 21.60
C LEU A 222 12.76 14.20 22.99
N SER A 223 12.58 13.27 23.91
CA SER A 223 12.25 13.52 25.32
C SER A 223 13.54 13.63 26.15
N PRO A 224 13.61 14.53 27.15
CA PRO A 224 12.56 15.45 27.61
C PRO A 224 12.30 16.59 26.62
N LEU A 225 11.03 16.99 26.47
CA LEU A 225 10.63 18.06 25.55
C LEU A 225 11.18 19.42 26.03
N THR A 226 12.05 20.00 25.21
CA THR A 226 12.57 21.36 25.30
C THR A 226 12.26 22.11 24.00
N GLU A 227 12.38 23.44 23.98
CA GLU A 227 12.16 24.26 22.77
C GLU A 227 13.05 23.80 21.60
N ASP A 228 14.27 23.37 21.90
CA ASP A 228 15.27 22.91 20.93
C ASP A 228 15.31 21.38 20.76
N SER A 229 14.36 20.65 21.33
CA SER A 229 14.38 19.18 21.25
C SER A 229 14.34 18.71 19.80
N PRO A 230 15.30 17.88 19.36
CA PRO A 230 15.39 17.46 17.97
C PRO A 230 14.17 16.62 17.60
N ARG A 231 13.72 16.78 16.35
CA ARG A 231 12.62 15.99 15.78
C ARG A 231 12.99 14.52 15.68
N TYR A 232 11.98 13.68 15.53
CA TYR A 232 12.16 12.29 15.13
C TYR A 232 12.94 12.26 13.81
N PRO A 233 14.17 11.73 13.79
CA PRO A 233 15.02 11.88 12.64
C PRO A 233 14.52 11.00 11.49
N SER A 234 14.80 11.42 10.26
CA SER A 234 14.69 10.53 9.11
C SER A 234 15.47 9.24 9.37
N PHE A 235 15.02 8.16 8.73
CA PHE A 235 15.60 6.85 8.97
C PHE A 235 15.64 6.01 7.73
N ARG A 236 16.70 5.22 7.61
CA ARG A 236 16.78 4.17 6.60
C ARG A 236 16.23 2.90 7.20
N PHE A 237 15.51 2.18 6.37
CA PHE A 237 15.13 0.83 6.71
C PHE A 237 16.19 -0.12 6.17
N THR A 238 17.04 -0.61 7.08
CA THR A 238 17.99 -1.67 6.76
C THR A 238 17.33 -2.98 7.17
N PRO A 239 16.63 -3.68 6.25
CA PRO A 239 16.05 -4.96 6.60
C PRO A 239 17.16 -5.92 7.05
N ASN A 240 16.76 -6.98 7.75
CA ASN A 240 17.70 -8.04 8.09
C ASN A 240 18.39 -8.53 6.81
N ARG A 241 19.67 -8.94 6.90
CA ARG A 241 20.51 -9.38 5.76
C ARG A 241 19.91 -10.54 4.95
N GLN A 242 18.80 -11.11 5.42
CA GLN A 242 18.08 -12.19 4.77
C GLN A 242 17.17 -11.76 3.62
N ARG A 243 16.76 -10.48 3.53
CA ARG A 243 16.01 -10.02 2.35
C ARG A 243 16.89 -10.12 1.11
N GLN A 244 16.37 -10.69 0.02
CA GLN A 244 17.07 -10.66 -1.26
C GLN A 244 17.09 -9.23 -1.80
N ARG A 245 18.01 -8.92 -2.72
CA ARG A 245 18.15 -7.56 -3.29
C ARG A 245 16.86 -7.02 -3.93
N GLY A 246 15.97 -7.89 -4.40
CA GLY A 246 14.64 -7.53 -4.94
C GLY A 246 13.53 -7.40 -3.91
N ASP A 247 13.77 -7.79 -2.66
CA ASP A 247 12.78 -7.85 -1.57
C ASP A 247 12.77 -6.59 -0.70
N ASN A 248 13.66 -5.63 -0.97
CA ASN A 248 13.71 -4.36 -0.26
C ASN A 248 12.37 -3.62 -0.36
N LEU A 249 12.03 -2.89 0.71
CA LEU A 249 10.81 -2.08 0.74
C LEU A 249 10.81 -1.08 -0.42
N ASN A 250 9.74 -1.13 -1.22
CA ASN A 250 9.57 -0.21 -2.33
C ASN A 250 9.06 1.16 -1.83
N PRO A 251 9.86 2.25 -1.94
CA PRO A 251 9.48 3.56 -1.42
C PRO A 251 8.24 4.15 -2.11
N TYR A 252 7.97 3.77 -3.37
CA TYR A 252 6.77 4.23 -4.07
C TYR A 252 5.49 3.73 -3.38
N LEU A 253 5.48 2.48 -2.90
CA LEU A 253 4.31 1.93 -2.18
C LEU A 253 4.08 2.66 -0.85
N VAL A 254 5.16 3.07 -0.16
CA VAL A 254 5.09 3.90 1.05
C VAL A 254 4.48 5.28 0.74
N ILE A 255 4.92 5.92 -0.35
CA ILE A 255 4.38 7.22 -0.81
C ILE A 255 2.89 7.13 -1.11
N LEU A 256 2.45 6.10 -1.86
CA LEU A 256 1.03 5.91 -2.16
C LEU A 256 0.21 5.67 -0.88
N SER A 257 0.75 4.92 0.09
CA SER A 257 0.10 4.68 1.38
C SER A 257 -0.04 5.97 2.21
N ALA A 258 0.96 6.85 2.18
CA ALA A 258 0.95 8.13 2.87
C ALA A 258 0.01 9.14 2.21
N GLU A 259 0.05 9.25 0.88
CA GLU A 259 -0.78 10.20 0.14
C GLU A 259 -2.27 10.01 0.42
N ILE A 260 -2.74 8.76 0.49
CA ILE A 260 -4.15 8.48 0.83
C ILE A 260 -4.50 9.07 2.19
N LYS A 261 -3.65 8.86 3.21
CA LYS A 261 -3.85 9.38 4.57
C LYS A 261 -3.77 10.91 4.61
N PHE A 262 -2.86 11.50 3.83
CA PHE A 262 -2.68 12.95 3.73
C PHE A 262 -3.87 13.64 3.05
N ARG A 263 -4.40 13.09 1.96
CA ARG A 263 -5.62 13.63 1.33
C ARG A 263 -6.82 13.54 2.27
N GLN A 264 -6.97 12.41 2.96
CA GLN A 264 -8.02 12.24 3.98
C GLN A 264 -7.88 13.26 5.12
N TYR A 265 -6.66 13.48 5.58
CA TYR A 265 -6.37 14.48 6.60
C TYR A 265 -6.78 15.88 6.11
N ARG A 266 -6.34 16.30 4.92
CA ARG A 266 -6.71 17.58 4.30
C ARG A 266 -8.22 17.74 4.15
N ALA A 267 -8.90 16.72 3.62
CA ALA A 267 -10.35 16.74 3.50
C ALA A 267 -11.03 16.94 4.86
N SER A 268 -10.62 16.17 5.88
CA SER A 268 -11.17 16.27 7.23
C SER A 268 -10.93 17.64 7.89
N ARG A 269 -9.82 18.30 7.56
CA ARG A 269 -9.48 19.64 8.05
C ARG A 269 -10.33 20.72 7.38
N SER A 270 -10.61 20.61 6.08
CA SER A 270 -11.50 21.55 5.40
C SER A 270 -12.91 21.58 6.00
N PHE A 271 -13.38 20.47 6.56
CA PHE A 271 -14.66 20.40 7.28
C PHE A 271 -14.59 20.89 8.73
N ARG A 272 -13.43 21.27 9.26
CA ARG A 272 -13.25 21.66 10.67
C ARG A 272 -12.51 22.98 10.83
N ALA A 273 -13.21 23.97 11.36
CA ALA A 273 -12.64 25.27 11.71
C ALA A 273 -11.42 25.17 12.67
N ASN A 274 -11.40 24.16 13.55
CA ASN A 274 -10.40 24.01 14.62
C ASN A 274 -9.50 22.76 14.48
N ALA A 275 -9.35 22.19 13.28
CA ALA A 275 -8.42 21.10 13.10
C ALA A 275 -6.97 21.58 13.37
N PRO A 276 -6.15 20.81 14.14
CA PRO A 276 -4.76 21.16 14.39
C PRO A 276 -4.03 21.45 13.07
N ARG A 277 -3.24 22.52 13.03
CA ARG A 277 -2.34 22.74 11.88
C ARG A 277 -1.10 21.88 12.09
N LEU A 278 -0.63 21.27 11.02
CA LEU A 278 0.69 20.64 11.06
C LEU A 278 1.76 21.73 11.09
N ASP A 279 2.91 21.40 11.66
CA ASP A 279 4.12 22.19 11.53
C ASP A 279 4.44 22.46 10.04
N ALA A 280 5.06 23.60 9.75
CA ALA A 280 5.31 24.04 8.37
C ALA A 280 6.14 23.04 7.57
N GLU A 281 7.11 22.36 8.19
CA GLU A 281 7.90 21.34 7.51
C GLU A 281 7.07 20.08 7.23
N TYR A 282 6.18 19.68 8.16
CA TYR A 282 5.26 18.56 7.93
C TYR A 282 4.23 18.87 6.84
N GLU A 283 3.73 20.10 6.75
CA GLU A 283 2.88 20.55 5.63
C GLU A 283 3.61 20.50 4.29
N ALA A 284 4.87 20.95 4.26
CA ALA A 284 5.71 20.91 3.07
C ALA A 284 5.95 19.45 2.62
N LEU A 285 6.32 18.57 3.56
CA LEU A 285 6.55 17.16 3.30
C LEU A 285 5.28 16.44 2.83
N MET A 286 4.13 16.74 3.45
CA MET A 286 2.82 16.24 3.04
C MET A 286 2.49 16.68 1.61
N THR A 287 2.68 17.97 1.29
CA THR A 287 2.44 18.51 -0.06
C THR A 287 3.32 17.81 -1.08
N LYS A 288 4.62 17.71 -0.81
CA LYS A 288 5.58 17.06 -1.70
C LYS A 288 5.25 15.59 -1.93
N THR A 289 4.83 14.88 -0.88
CA THR A 289 4.40 13.47 -0.99
C THR A 289 3.20 13.34 -1.93
N ILE A 290 2.21 14.23 -1.80
CA ILE A 290 1.03 14.27 -2.67
C ILE A 290 1.44 14.54 -4.12
N ASP A 291 2.33 15.52 -4.35
CA ASP A 291 2.80 15.87 -5.70
C ASP A 291 3.54 14.69 -6.36
N VAL A 292 4.39 13.99 -5.61
CA VAL A 292 5.08 12.78 -6.11
C VAL A 292 4.09 11.65 -6.41
N ALA A 293 3.08 11.44 -5.57
CA ALA A 293 2.04 10.47 -5.85
C ALA A 293 1.24 10.82 -7.11
N ASP A 294 0.94 12.11 -7.34
CA ASP A 294 0.27 12.55 -8.58
C ASP A 294 1.13 12.31 -9.83
N LEU A 295 2.47 12.44 -9.73
CA LEU A 295 3.40 12.03 -10.78
C LEU A 295 3.41 10.51 -11.00
N LEU A 296 3.26 9.71 -9.94
CA LEU A 296 3.14 8.25 -10.04
C LEU A 296 1.82 7.83 -10.69
N TYR A 297 0.71 8.51 -10.41
CA TYR A 297 -0.57 8.20 -11.05
C TYR A 297 -0.71 8.75 -12.46
N TRP A 298 0.25 9.56 -12.94
CA TRP A 298 0.17 10.16 -14.26
C TRP A 298 0.21 9.08 -15.36
N GLU A 299 -0.76 9.16 -16.27
CA GLU A 299 -0.80 8.36 -17.49
C GLU A 299 -0.74 9.28 -18.72
N PRO A 300 -0.02 8.90 -19.79
CA PRO A 300 -0.10 9.63 -21.05
C PRO A 300 -1.50 9.46 -21.64
N VAL A 301 -2.19 10.58 -21.84
CA VAL A 301 -3.45 10.63 -22.58
C VAL A 301 -3.14 10.29 -24.04
N THR A 302 -3.35 9.05 -24.43
CA THR A 302 -3.41 8.66 -25.85
C THR A 302 -4.80 8.16 -26.16
N GLY A 303 -5.25 8.34 -27.40
CA GLY A 303 -6.56 7.83 -27.85
C GLY A 303 -6.75 6.32 -27.65
N ALA A 304 -5.67 5.56 -27.44
CA ALA A 304 -5.70 4.11 -27.18
C ALA A 304 -5.76 3.74 -25.68
N ASN A 305 -5.25 4.58 -24.77
CA ASN A 305 -5.12 4.24 -23.35
C ASN A 305 -6.44 4.29 -22.56
N ALA A 306 -7.46 5.00 -23.06
CA ALA A 306 -8.77 5.12 -22.41
C ALA A 306 -9.51 3.78 -22.20
N ARG A 307 -9.12 2.71 -22.92
CA ARG A 307 -9.80 1.40 -22.89
C ARG A 307 -9.05 0.29 -22.14
N ARG A 308 -7.82 0.53 -21.66
CA ARG A 308 -6.93 -0.55 -21.17
C ARG A 308 -7.33 -1.20 -19.84
N PHE A 309 -8.14 -0.53 -19.02
CA PHE A 309 -8.51 -1.04 -17.69
C PHE A 309 -9.97 -1.50 -17.56
N PHE A 310 -10.80 -1.24 -18.57
CA PHE A 310 -12.23 -1.56 -18.56
C PHE A 310 -12.64 -2.18 -19.89
N SER A 311 -12.13 -3.37 -20.19
CA SER A 311 -13.05 -4.33 -20.78
C SER A 311 -13.91 -4.78 -19.61
N GLU A 312 -15.09 -4.17 -19.45
CA GLU A 312 -16.11 -4.74 -18.58
C GLU A 312 -16.21 -6.23 -18.93
N PRO A 313 -16.29 -7.14 -17.94
CA PRO A 313 -16.59 -8.53 -18.24
C PRO A 313 -17.88 -8.49 -19.04
N GLY A 314 -17.77 -8.78 -20.34
CA GLY A 314 -18.88 -8.65 -21.26
C GLY A 314 -20.07 -9.31 -20.61
N GLU A 315 -21.18 -8.57 -20.49
CA GLU A 315 -22.48 -9.11 -20.14
C GLU A 315 -22.62 -10.39 -20.94
N GLY A 316 -22.43 -11.51 -20.22
CA GLY A 316 -22.41 -12.81 -20.82
C GLY A 316 -23.78 -13.00 -21.41
N MET A 317 -23.81 -13.03 -22.74
CA MET A 317 -24.75 -13.75 -23.59
C MET A 317 -25.95 -14.29 -22.81
N GLU A 318 -27.11 -13.66 -23.03
CA GLU A 318 -28.40 -14.33 -22.90
C GLU A 318 -28.25 -15.74 -23.48
N GLY A 319 -28.22 -16.72 -22.58
CA GLY A 319 -28.13 -18.11 -22.95
C GLY A 319 -29.44 -18.48 -23.60
N ASP A 320 -29.39 -18.63 -24.92
CA ASP A 320 -30.47 -19.20 -25.72
C ASP A 320 -30.97 -20.50 -25.06
N ASP A 321 -32.29 -20.55 -24.95
CA ASP A 321 -33.09 -21.64 -24.45
C ASP A 321 -32.70 -22.98 -25.10
N TYR A 322 -32.07 -23.87 -24.33
CA TYR A 322 -32.09 -25.30 -24.64
C TYR A 322 -33.15 -25.97 -23.78
N GLU A 323 -34.35 -26.06 -24.35
CA GLU A 323 -35.32 -27.08 -23.99
C GLU A 323 -34.67 -28.47 -24.15
N SER A 324 -34.71 -29.28 -23.10
CA SER A 324 -34.49 -30.72 -23.20
C SER A 324 -35.48 -31.41 -22.27
N GLN A 325 -36.57 -31.85 -22.90
CA GLN A 325 -37.56 -32.77 -22.36
C GLN A 325 -36.96 -34.14 -22.08
N ASP A 326 -37.43 -34.72 -20.97
CA ASP A 326 -37.71 -36.14 -20.72
C ASP A 326 -36.66 -37.20 -21.09
N SER A 327 -36.20 -37.96 -20.09
CA SER A 327 -36.89 -39.22 -19.70
C SER A 327 -36.11 -40.04 -18.65
N ARG A 328 -36.82 -40.30 -17.55
CA ARG A 328 -36.97 -41.54 -16.74
C ARG A 328 -35.80 -42.50 -16.49
N ASP A 329 -35.71 -42.82 -15.19
CA ASP A 329 -35.59 -44.15 -14.56
C ASP A 329 -34.40 -45.05 -14.95
N SER A 330 -33.50 -45.28 -13.98
CA SER A 330 -33.36 -46.61 -13.36
C SER A 330 -32.53 -46.58 -12.08
N GLU A 331 -33.06 -47.30 -11.12
CA GLU A 331 -32.59 -47.63 -9.78
C GLU A 331 -31.59 -48.81 -9.81
N ILE A 332 -30.92 -49.06 -8.68
CA ILE A 332 -30.10 -50.27 -8.32
C ILE A 332 -28.67 -50.24 -8.91
N GLY A 333 -27.57 -50.51 -8.20
CA GLY A 333 -27.31 -50.98 -6.85
C GLY A 333 -25.88 -51.58 -6.79
N PHE A 334 -25.12 -51.16 -5.78
CA PHE A 334 -24.03 -51.84 -5.05
C PHE A 334 -22.90 -52.67 -5.72
N MET A 335 -21.71 -52.41 -5.15
CA MET A 335 -20.49 -53.22 -4.95
C MET A 335 -19.38 -53.24 -6.01
N GLY A 336 -18.16 -53.03 -5.50
CA GLY A 336 -16.93 -53.57 -6.09
C GLY A 336 -15.74 -52.64 -5.98
N GLU A 337 -14.87 -52.91 -5.00
CA GLU A 337 -13.52 -52.36 -4.86
C GLU A 337 -12.70 -52.53 -6.15
N ASP A 338 -11.85 -51.56 -6.49
CA ASP A 338 -10.41 -51.82 -6.60
C ASP A 338 -9.55 -50.57 -6.83
N ILE A 339 -8.35 -50.70 -6.30
CA ILE A 339 -7.21 -49.78 -6.22
C ILE A 339 -6.72 -49.38 -7.62
N HIS A 340 -6.49 -48.09 -7.89
CA HIS A 340 -5.36 -47.64 -8.72
C HIS A 340 -4.99 -46.15 -8.58
N THR A 341 -3.68 -45.96 -8.63
CA THR A 341 -2.85 -44.76 -8.71
C THR A 341 -3.23 -43.78 -9.84
N GLY A 342 -3.31 -42.49 -9.52
CA GLY A 342 -3.28 -41.36 -10.45
C GLY A 342 -3.02 -40.08 -9.65
N GLY A 343 -1.98 -39.29 -9.91
CA GLY A 343 -1.78 -38.62 -11.18
C GLY A 343 -2.57 -37.31 -11.21
N SER A 344 -2.30 -36.39 -10.26
CA SER A 344 -2.97 -35.09 -10.20
C SER A 344 -2.44 -34.17 -11.31
N THR A 345 -3.15 -34.15 -12.42
CA THR A 345 -3.09 -33.13 -13.45
C THR A 345 -3.57 -31.79 -12.88
N LEU A 346 -2.62 -30.87 -12.68
CA LEU A 346 -2.90 -29.46 -12.47
C LEU A 346 -3.55 -28.89 -13.73
N LYS A 347 -4.88 -28.77 -13.72
CA LYS A 347 -5.65 -28.05 -14.74
C LYS A 347 -5.35 -26.56 -14.67
N GLY A 348 -4.76 -26.05 -15.76
CA GLY A 348 -5.08 -24.77 -16.38
C GLY A 348 -4.85 -23.50 -15.56
N ARG A 349 -3.60 -23.03 -15.49
CA ARG A 349 -3.34 -21.59 -15.49
C ARG A 349 -3.43 -21.09 -16.94
N PRO A 350 -4.04 -19.93 -17.24
CA PRO A 350 -3.78 -19.27 -18.50
C PRO A 350 -2.31 -18.84 -18.50
N ASP A 351 -1.53 -19.47 -19.36
CA ASP A 351 -0.13 -19.14 -19.60
C ASP A 351 -0.12 -17.82 -20.36
N VAL A 352 -0.09 -16.70 -19.62
CA VAL A 352 0.24 -15.42 -20.23
C VAL A 352 1.73 -15.48 -20.52
N ASP A 353 2.08 -15.67 -21.80
CA ASP A 353 3.47 -15.70 -22.22
C ASP A 353 4.07 -14.30 -22.14
N TRP A 354 4.54 -13.94 -20.95
CA TRP A 354 5.21 -12.66 -20.66
C TRP A 354 6.46 -12.43 -21.52
N ARG A 355 7.02 -13.47 -22.16
CA ARG A 355 8.19 -13.32 -23.05
C ARG A 355 7.82 -12.59 -24.33
N SER A 356 6.58 -12.73 -24.81
CA SER A 356 6.07 -12.04 -26.00
C SER A 356 6.00 -10.51 -25.81
N LEU A 357 5.88 -10.01 -24.58
CA LEU A 357 5.89 -8.57 -24.26
C LEU A 357 7.31 -8.01 -24.07
N LEU A 358 8.32 -8.86 -23.87
CA LEU A 358 9.72 -8.47 -23.67
C LEU A 358 10.59 -8.68 -24.91
N SER A 359 10.11 -9.40 -25.94
CA SER A 359 10.81 -9.65 -27.20
C SER A 359 10.47 -8.65 -28.31
N GLY A 360 10.41 -7.35 -27.97
CA GLY A 360 10.36 -6.26 -28.95
C GLY A 360 11.71 -6.09 -29.64
N GLY A 361 11.87 -6.79 -30.76
CA GLY A 361 13.04 -6.93 -31.62
C GLY A 361 14.02 -5.76 -31.71
N SER A 362 15.29 -6.11 -31.52
CA SER A 362 16.42 -5.55 -32.27
C SER A 362 16.34 -6.08 -33.71
N GLU A 363 15.98 -5.21 -34.65
CA GLU A 363 16.40 -5.29 -36.06
C GLU A 363 16.47 -3.86 -36.62
N ARG A 364 17.66 -3.26 -36.52
CA ARG A 364 18.41 -2.61 -37.61
C ARG A 364 19.75 -2.09 -37.13
#